data_AF-A0A958S7I0-F1
#
_entry.id   AF-A0A958S7I0-F1
#
_cell.length_a   1.000
_cell.length_b   1.000
_cell.length_c   1.000
_cell.angle_alpha   90.00
_cell.angle_beta   90.00
_cell.angle_gamma   90.00
#
_symmetry.space_group_name_H-M   'P 1'
#
loop_
_entity.id
_entity.type
_entity.pdbx_description
1 polymer ?
#
loop_
_entity_poly.entity_id
_entity_poly.type
_entity_poly.pdbx_seq_one_letter_code
_entity_poly.pdbx_strand_id
1 'polypeptide(L)'
;MQEVINLLNQKNSHLERFLKHNEKEILNFTDGNFDNLEYFYNAREVILDMIGCLDKMIEEAQRTMDPELKLTNENRALILKELDRKNDLVTQILSQDLQILSIIEKAKSGIIKELAQVRAAKKAVGSYKSGPAESQLNEKV
;
A
#
# COMPACT_ATOMS: atom_id res chain seq x y z
N MET A 1 -24.98 -23.44 0.47
CA MET A 1 -25.15 -22.06 -0.03
C MET A 1 -24.87 -21.03 1.05
N GLN A 2 -25.46 -21.21 2.23
CA GLN A 2 -25.20 -20.35 3.39
C GLN A 2 -23.71 -20.19 3.71
N GLU A 3 -22.93 -21.27 3.59
CA GLU A 3 -21.48 -21.25 3.78
C GLU A 3 -20.76 -20.29 2.82
N VAL A 4 -21.09 -20.32 1.52
CA VAL A 4 -20.52 -19.39 0.52
C VAL A 4 -20.85 -17.94 0.86
N ILE A 5 -22.09 -17.66 1.28
CA ILE A 5 -22.50 -16.30 1.70
C ILE A 5 -21.70 -15.86 2.93
N ASN A 6 -21.51 -16.74 3.92
CA ASN A 6 -20.73 -16.44 5.11
C ASN A 6 -19.25 -16.18 4.76
N LEU A 7 -18.67 -16.94 3.84
CA LEU A 7 -17.29 -16.74 3.37
C LEU A 7 -17.14 -15.42 2.60
N LEU A 8 -18.11 -15.07 1.75
CA LEU A 8 -18.14 -13.77 1.05
C LEU A 8 -18.22 -12.61 2.05
N ASN A 9 -19.08 -12.71 3.06
CA ASN A 9 -19.20 -11.69 4.09
C ASN A 9 -17.90 -11.52 4.91
N GLN A 10 -17.26 -12.64 5.29
CA GLN A 10 -15.95 -12.61 5.94
C GLN A 10 -14.88 -11.95 5.05
N LYS A 11 -14.84 -12.29 3.76
CA LYS A 11 -13.94 -11.65 2.80
C LYS A 11 -14.16 -10.13 2.75
N ASN A 12 -15.42 -9.69 2.70
CA ASN A 12 -15.75 -8.27 2.73
C ASN A 12 -15.33 -7.59 4.04
N SER A 13 -15.45 -8.26 5.19
CA SER A 13 -14.95 -7.75 6.47
C SER A 13 -13.42 -7.55 6.46
N HIS A 14 -12.67 -8.46 5.85
CA HIS A 14 -11.22 -8.28 5.68
C HIS A 14 -10.87 -7.12 4.74
N LEU A 15 -11.62 -6.93 3.65
CA LEU A 15 -11.47 -5.77 2.77
C LEU A 15 -11.78 -4.45 3.50
N GLU A 16 -12.79 -4.41 4.36
CA GLU A 16 -13.05 -3.22 5.19
C GLU A 16 -11.93 -2.93 6.19
N ARG A 17 -11.33 -3.98 6.77
CA ARG A 17 -10.14 -3.82 7.62
C ARG A 17 -8.96 -3.29 6.82
N PHE A 18 -8.77 -3.75 5.58
CA PHE A 18 -7.74 -3.25 4.68
C PHE A 18 -7.93 -1.76 4.39
N LEU A 19 -9.16 -1.35 4.05
CA LEU A 19 -9.52 0.03 3.78
C LEU A 19 -9.23 0.93 4.99
N LYS A 20 -9.69 0.55 6.19
CA LYS A 20 -9.44 1.31 7.43
C LYS A 20 -7.95 1.40 7.77
N HIS A 21 -7.19 0.35 7.49
CA HIS A 21 -5.76 0.36 7.72
C HIS A 21 -5.05 1.35 6.80
N ASN A 22 -5.42 1.36 5.51
CA ASN A 22 -4.96 2.34 4.54
C ASN A 22 -5.30 3.78 4.97
N GLU A 23 -6.55 4.05 5.36
CA GLU A 23 -6.97 5.39 5.80
C GLU A 23 -6.12 5.92 6.95
N LYS A 24 -5.85 5.07 7.94
CA LYS A 24 -5.02 5.43 9.09
C LYS A 24 -3.61 5.82 8.67
N GLU A 25 -2.98 5.02 7.81
CA GLU A 25 -1.58 5.27 7.42
C GLU A 25 -1.45 6.39 6.38
N ILE A 26 -2.49 6.66 5.58
CA ILE A 26 -2.55 7.87 4.72
C ILE A 26 -2.38 9.14 5.56
N LEU A 27 -2.99 9.21 6.74
CA LEU A 27 -2.82 10.36 7.65
C LEU A 27 -1.35 10.49 8.09
N ASN A 28 -0.74 9.39 8.55
CA ASN A 28 0.68 9.38 8.95
C ASN A 28 1.60 9.81 7.80
N PHE A 29 1.40 9.26 6.60
CA PHE A 29 2.24 9.56 5.45
C PHE A 29 2.06 11.00 4.96
N THR A 30 0.85 11.56 5.09
CA THR A 30 0.60 12.97 4.76
C THR A 30 1.37 13.91 5.67
N ASP A 31 1.53 13.54 6.94
CA ASP A 31 2.34 14.26 7.93
C ASP A 31 3.86 14.00 7.78
N GLY A 32 4.25 13.20 6.78
CA GLY A 32 5.64 12.82 6.54
C GLY A 32 6.18 11.77 7.52
N ASN A 33 5.32 11.16 8.34
CA ASN A 33 5.70 10.10 9.26
C ASN A 33 5.63 8.73 8.55
N PHE A 34 6.80 8.17 8.26
CA PHE A 34 6.95 6.86 7.61
C PHE A 34 7.50 5.77 8.53
N ASP A 35 7.56 6.01 9.86
CA ASP A 35 8.17 5.07 10.82
C ASP A 35 7.50 3.68 10.79
N ASN A 36 6.21 3.65 10.50
CA ASN A 36 5.41 2.43 10.44
C ASN A 36 5.28 1.84 9.03
N LEU A 37 6.04 2.31 8.03
CA LEU A 37 5.88 1.88 6.63
C LEU A 37 6.03 0.36 6.45
N GLU A 38 7.02 -0.24 7.12
CA GLU A 38 7.25 -1.69 7.07
C GLU A 38 6.11 -2.46 7.74
N TYR A 39 5.62 -1.98 8.88
CA TYR A 39 4.46 -2.57 9.55
C TYR A 39 3.20 -2.48 8.68
N PHE A 40 2.98 -1.33 8.05
CA PHE A 40 1.88 -1.09 7.12
C PHE A 40 1.90 -2.10 5.95
N TYR A 41 3.07 -2.29 5.33
CA TYR A 41 3.24 -3.26 4.25
C TYR A 41 2.92 -4.68 4.73
N ASN A 42 3.54 -5.11 5.83
CA ASN A 42 3.34 -6.46 6.36
C ASN A 42 1.89 -6.74 6.79
N ALA A 43 1.23 -5.77 7.42
CA ALA A 43 -0.16 -5.89 7.81
C ALA A 43 -1.09 -6.05 6.60
N ARG A 44 -0.80 -5.36 5.49
CA ARG A 44 -1.55 -5.53 4.24
C ARG A 44 -1.36 -6.90 3.61
N GLU A 45 -0.12 -7.38 3.53
CA GLU A 45 0.18 -8.72 3.00
C GLU A 45 -0.56 -9.80 3.79
N VAL A 46 -0.54 -9.72 5.13
CA VAL A 46 -1.29 -10.66 5.99
C VAL A 46 -2.80 -10.63 5.71
N ILE A 47 -3.38 -9.45 5.45
CA ILE A 47 -4.81 -9.35 5.08
C ILE A 47 -5.07 -9.96 3.71
N LEU A 48 -4.18 -9.75 2.73
CA LEU A 48 -4.31 -10.36 1.40
C LEU A 48 -4.18 -11.88 1.46
N ASP A 49 -3.28 -12.41 2.28
CA ASP A 49 -3.16 -13.86 2.51
C ASP A 49 -4.45 -14.45 3.10
N MET A 50 -5.05 -13.78 4.08
CA MET A 50 -6.34 -14.20 4.64
C MET A 50 -7.44 -14.20 3.58
N ILE A 51 -7.50 -13.17 2.72
CA ILE A 51 -8.44 -13.10 1.60
C ILE A 51 -8.19 -14.23 0.60
N GLY A 52 -6.94 -14.52 0.27
CA GLY A 52 -6.56 -15.62 -0.63
C GLY A 52 -6.95 -16.99 -0.08
N CYS A 53 -6.85 -17.20 1.23
CA CYS A 53 -7.37 -18.40 1.89
C CYS A 53 -8.89 -18.50 1.76
N LEU A 54 -9.61 -17.39 2.01
CA LEU A 54 -11.07 -17.36 1.86
C LEU A 54 -11.52 -17.64 0.43
N ASP A 55 -10.78 -17.16 -0.58
CA ASP A 55 -11.07 -17.46 -1.99
C ASP A 55 -10.97 -18.96 -2.29
N LYS A 56 -9.92 -19.63 -1.79
CA LYS A 56 -9.78 -21.09 -1.92
C LYS A 56 -10.93 -21.84 -1.25
N MET A 57 -11.35 -21.40 -0.06
CA MET A 57 -12.49 -21.98 0.66
C MET A 57 -13.81 -21.78 -0.09
N ILE A 58 -14.00 -20.61 -0.71
CA ILE A 58 -15.19 -20.33 -1.54
C ILE A 58 -15.22 -21.26 -2.74
N GLU A 59 -14.09 -21.44 -3.43
CA GLU A 59 -14.00 -22.37 -4.57
C GLU A 59 -14.29 -23.81 -4.16
N GLU A 60 -13.76 -24.27 -3.02
CA GLU A 60 -14.00 -25.61 -2.50
C GLU A 60 -15.46 -25.82 -2.10
N ALA A 61 -16.06 -24.85 -1.40
CA ALA A 61 -17.48 -24.86 -1.03
C ALA A 61 -18.41 -24.85 -2.26
N GLN A 62 -17.98 -24.24 -3.37
CA GLN A 62 -18.71 -24.28 -4.63
C GLN A 62 -18.59 -25.64 -5.34
N ARG A 63 -17.41 -26.30 -5.29
CA ARG A 63 -17.19 -27.61 -5.92
C ARG A 63 -17.91 -28.74 -5.20
N THR A 64 -18.00 -28.65 -3.87
CA THR A 64 -18.65 -29.65 -3.01
C THR A 64 -20.16 -29.46 -2.93
N MET A 65 -20.68 -28.37 -3.48
CA MET A 65 -22.11 -28.09 -3.52
C MET A 65 -22.82 -29.08 -4.46
N ASP A 66 -23.86 -29.72 -3.94
CA ASP A 66 -24.73 -30.60 -4.71
C ASP A 66 -25.36 -29.83 -5.89
N PRO A 67 -25.18 -30.27 -7.14
CA PRO A 67 -25.80 -29.66 -8.32
C PRO A 67 -27.34 -29.60 -8.26
N GLU A 68 -27.97 -30.48 -7.49
CA GLU A 68 -29.44 -30.50 -7.31
C GLU A 68 -29.94 -29.47 -6.29
N LEU A 69 -29.02 -28.81 -5.55
CA LEU A 69 -29.36 -27.78 -4.59
C LEU A 69 -29.81 -26.52 -5.33
N LYS A 70 -31.12 -26.42 -5.59
CA LYS A 70 -31.73 -25.27 -6.27
C LYS A 70 -31.33 -23.96 -5.58
N LEU A 71 -30.61 -23.12 -6.31
CA LEU A 71 -30.29 -21.77 -5.89
C LEU A 71 -31.59 -20.98 -5.70
N THR A 72 -31.97 -20.72 -4.45
CA THR A 72 -33.15 -19.89 -4.17
C THR A 72 -32.92 -18.45 -4.64
N ASN A 73 -33.98 -17.76 -5.05
CA ASN A 73 -33.89 -16.35 -5.44
C ASN A 73 -33.33 -15.48 -4.31
N GLU A 74 -33.63 -15.82 -3.06
CA GLU A 74 -33.09 -15.16 -1.86
C GLU A 74 -31.57 -15.31 -1.75
N ASN A 75 -31.06 -16.54 -1.89
CA ASN A 75 -29.62 -16.80 -1.85
C ASN A 75 -28.87 -16.10 -2.98
N ARG A 76 -29.47 -16.04 -4.18
CA ARG A 76 -28.91 -15.29 -5.31
C ARG A 76 -28.81 -13.79 -4.99
N ALA A 77 -29.87 -13.20 -4.44
CA ALA A 77 -29.87 -11.78 -4.07
C ALA A 77 -28.80 -11.46 -3.01
N LEU A 78 -28.61 -12.35 -2.02
CA LEU A 78 -27.59 -12.18 -0.99
C LEU A 78 -26.16 -12.27 -1.57
N ILE A 79 -25.90 -13.23 -2.45
CA ILE A 79 -24.59 -13.31 -3.13
C ILE A 79 -24.31 -12.03 -3.92
N LEU A 80 -25.27 -11.58 -4.73
CA LEU A 80 -25.10 -10.38 -5.55
C LEU A 80 -24.79 -9.16 -4.67
N LYS A 81 -25.53 -8.99 -3.57
CA LYS A 81 -25.27 -7.92 -2.59
C LYS A 81 -23.84 -7.95 -2.05
N GLU A 82 -23.34 -9.13 -1.66
CA GLU A 82 -21.98 -9.24 -1.13
C GLU A 82 -20.92 -9.04 -2.24
N LEU A 83 -21.20 -9.41 -3.49
CA LEU A 83 -20.31 -9.15 -4.63
C LEU A 83 -20.26 -7.66 -4.99
N ASP A 84 -21.39 -6.95 -4.94
CA ASP A 84 -21.46 -5.51 -5.16
C ASP A 84 -20.67 -4.77 -4.08
N ARG A 85 -20.89 -5.12 -2.80
CA ARG A 85 -20.11 -4.57 -1.68
C ARG A 85 -18.61 -4.81 -1.85
N LYS A 86 -18.21 -6.00 -2.31
CA LYS A 86 -16.81 -6.30 -2.62
C LYS A 86 -16.25 -5.35 -3.69
N ASN A 87 -17.00 -5.11 -4.76
CA ASN A 87 -16.56 -4.23 -5.85
C ASN A 87 -16.37 -2.78 -5.36
N ASP A 88 -17.30 -2.28 -4.53
CA ASP A 88 -17.20 -0.96 -3.93
C ASP A 88 -15.97 -0.83 -3.02
N LEU A 89 -15.72 -1.84 -2.17
CA LEU A 89 -14.55 -1.87 -1.28
C LEU A 89 -13.24 -1.90 -2.06
N VAL A 90 -13.13 -2.76 -3.07
CA VAL A 90 -11.94 -2.86 -3.92
C VAL A 90 -11.68 -1.54 -4.66
N THR A 91 -12.73 -0.89 -5.16
CA THR A 91 -12.61 0.39 -5.86
C THR A 91 -12.04 1.48 -4.94
N GLN A 92 -12.52 1.54 -3.69
CA GLN A 92 -12.02 2.47 -2.69
C GLN A 92 -10.58 2.17 -2.28
N ILE A 93 -10.24 0.90 -2.08
CA ILE A 93 -8.85 0.46 -1.76
C ILE A 93 -7.90 0.89 -2.87
N LEU A 94 -8.25 0.68 -4.15
CA LEU A 94 -7.41 1.08 -5.27
C LEU A 94 -7.22 2.59 -5.32
N SER A 95 -8.27 3.37 -5.04
CA SER A 95 -8.16 4.83 -4.95
C SER A 95 -7.18 5.25 -3.84
N GLN A 96 -7.25 4.62 -2.67
CA GLN A 96 -6.34 4.87 -1.56
C GLN A 96 -4.90 4.48 -1.91
N ASP A 97 -4.69 3.36 -2.57
CA ASP A 97 -3.35 2.92 -2.98
C ASP A 97 -2.70 3.90 -3.95
N LEU A 98 -3.47 4.47 -4.89
CA LEU A 98 -2.98 5.54 -5.76
C LEU A 98 -2.57 6.79 -4.96
N GLN A 99 -3.32 7.15 -3.91
CA GLN A 99 -2.96 8.26 -3.03
C GLN A 99 -1.66 7.96 -2.27
N ILE A 100 -1.54 6.77 -1.68
CA ILE A 100 -0.35 6.33 -0.94
C ILE A 100 0.88 6.37 -1.84
N LEU A 101 0.79 5.81 -3.06
CA LEU A 101 1.88 5.85 -4.04
C LEU A 101 2.29 7.29 -4.37
N SER A 102 1.32 8.20 -4.56
CA SER A 102 1.60 9.61 -4.81
C SER A 102 2.35 10.28 -3.66
N ILE A 103 1.95 9.99 -2.41
CA ILE A 103 2.59 10.53 -1.21
C ILE A 103 4.03 10.02 -1.09
N ILE A 104 4.24 8.71 -1.27
CA ILE A 104 5.57 8.08 -1.21
C ILE A 104 6.51 8.67 -2.28
N GLU A 105 6.05 8.80 -3.53
CA GLU A 105 6.90 9.36 -4.60
C GLU A 105 7.24 10.84 -4.36
N LYS A 106 6.33 11.63 -3.77
CA LYS A 106 6.62 13.00 -3.36
C LYS A 106 7.69 13.04 -2.27
N ALA A 107 7.56 12.21 -1.24
CA ALA A 107 8.53 12.13 -0.14
C ALA A 107 9.91 11.71 -0.64
N LYS A 108 9.97 10.66 -1.46
CA LYS A 108 11.20 10.20 -2.13
C LYS A 108 11.86 11.29 -2.97
N SER A 109 11.07 12.02 -3.75
CA SER A 109 11.57 13.15 -4.56
C SER A 109 12.12 14.28 -3.70
N GLY A 110 11.50 14.55 -2.55
CA GLY A 110 11.98 15.49 -1.54
C GLY A 110 13.36 15.10 -1.00
N ILE A 111 13.49 13.86 -0.52
CA ILE A 111 14.74 13.30 0.02
C ILE A 111 15.88 13.39 -1.00
N ILE A 112 15.61 13.08 -2.28
CA ILE A 112 16.63 13.16 -3.34
C ILE A 112 17.14 14.60 -3.51
N LYS A 113 16.24 15.60 -3.48
CA LYS A 113 16.61 17.01 -3.58
C LYS A 113 17.44 17.46 -2.39
N GLU A 114 17.04 17.08 -1.18
CA GLU A 114 17.77 17.38 0.05
C GLU A 114 19.18 16.77 0.04
N LEU A 115 19.30 15.50 -0.35
CA LEU A 115 20.60 14.83 -0.49
C LEU A 115 21.51 15.53 -1.51
N ALA A 116 20.96 15.99 -2.64
CA ALA A 116 21.71 16.74 -3.64
C ALA A 116 22.20 18.08 -3.06
N GLN A 117 21.36 18.79 -2.32
CA GLN A 117 21.71 20.06 -1.66
C GLN A 117 22.80 19.87 -0.60
N VAL A 118 22.68 18.85 0.26
CA VAL A 118 23.70 18.53 1.28
C VAL A 118 25.04 18.20 0.64
N ARG A 119 25.05 17.44 -0.46
CA ARG A 119 26.27 17.15 -1.23
C ARG A 119 26.91 18.41 -1.82
N ALA A 120 26.10 19.29 -2.40
CA ALA A 120 26.56 20.57 -2.94
C ALA A 120 27.15 21.47 -1.84
N ALA A 121 26.45 21.60 -0.71
CA ALA A 121 26.92 22.36 0.45
C ALA A 121 28.23 21.79 1.02
N LYS A 122 28.35 20.47 1.16
CA LYS A 122 29.58 19.81 1.60
C LYS A 122 30.76 20.09 0.65
N LYS A 123 30.52 20.09 -0.67
CA LYS A 123 31.54 20.43 -1.67
C LYS A 123 31.99 21.89 -1.52
N ALA A 124 31.05 22.82 -1.37
CA ALA A 124 31.35 24.24 -1.16
C ALA A 124 32.16 24.46 0.13
N VAL A 125 31.73 23.89 1.26
CA VAL A 125 32.47 23.98 2.54
C VAL A 125 33.86 23.34 2.44
N GLY A 126 33.98 22.21 1.72
CA GLY A 126 35.26 21.59 1.42
C GLY A 126 36.21 22.55 0.70
N SER A 127 35.73 23.22 -0.36
CA SER A 127 36.54 24.19 -1.11
C SER A 127 36.95 25.44 -0.31
N TYR A 128 36.21 25.80 0.75
CA TYR A 128 36.63 26.89 1.65
C TYR A 128 37.67 26.44 2.69
N LYS A 129 37.68 25.17 3.10
CA LYS A 129 38.66 24.62 4.06
C LYS A 129 40.02 24.32 3.43
N SER A 130 40.04 23.92 2.16
CA SER A 130 41.24 23.94 1.35
C SER A 130 41.45 25.39 0.88
N GLY A 131 42.19 26.19 1.65
CA GLY A 131 42.56 27.56 1.27
C GLY A 131 43.17 27.62 -0.16
N PRO A 132 43.32 28.82 -0.75
CA PRO A 132 43.87 28.95 -2.10
C PRO A 132 45.16 28.14 -2.17
N ALA A 133 45.18 27.13 -3.04
CA ALA A 133 46.40 26.42 -3.35
C ALA A 133 47.45 27.49 -3.62
N GLU A 134 48.51 27.51 -2.81
CA GLU A 134 49.66 28.36 -3.06
C GLU A 134 50.01 28.16 -4.52
N SER A 135 49.69 29.19 -5.32
CA SER A 135 50.17 29.32 -6.67
C SER A 135 51.67 29.18 -6.53
N GLN A 136 52.21 28.02 -6.92
CA GLN A 136 53.62 27.86 -7.19
C GLN A 136 53.93 28.86 -8.31
N LEU A 137 54.21 30.10 -7.89
CA LEU A 137 54.92 31.08 -8.67
C LEU A 137 56.24 30.39 -8.97
N ASN A 138 56.33 29.84 -10.19
CA ASN A 138 57.58 29.45 -10.78
C ASN A 138 58.41 30.73 -10.94
N GLU A 139 59.03 31.16 -9.86
CA GLU A 139 60.22 31.99 -9.93
C GLU A 139 61.38 31.11 -10.37
N LYS A 140 62.22 31.70 -11.24
CA LYS A 140 63.62 31.37 -11.60
C LYS A 140 63.80 30.50 -12.85
N VAL A 141 64.64 30.86 -13.82
CA VAL A 141 65.57 32.00 -14.06
C VAL A 141 65.62 32.24 -15.57
#